data_AF-A0A419FRK5-F1
#
_entry.id   AF-A0A419FRK5-F1
#
_cell.length_a   1.000
_cell.length_b   1.000
_cell.length_c   1.000
_cell.angle_alpha   90.00
_cell.angle_beta   90.00
_cell.angle_gamma   90.00
#
_symmetry.space_group_name_H-M   'P 1'
#
loop_
_entity.id
_entity.type
_entity.pdbx_description
1 polymer ?
#
loop_
_entity_poly.entity_id
_entity_poly.type
_entity_poly.pdbx_seq_one_letter_code
_entity_poly.pdbx_strand_id
1 'polypeptide(L)'
;MGWSNIVKLLWAQDTENRLNIKVVLLGSAPLLVQKGLTESLAGRFEMFRIPHWSYSEIRDAFGFSPEQFIYFGGYPGAAELISDENRWRHYIRDSLIETTISKDILMMTRVDKPALLRNLFEIGCSYSGQIVSLNKILGQLHDAGNVTTLSHYLNLLAGAGMITGLQKYSPKKIAEKASSPKLLVLNTALITSQTDTKFKKARLDGELWGRLVESAIGAHLVNITQGTDVAVLYWRDRNKEVDFVLKRGKELIAIEVKSGRTKMSLPGMEAFSKNYQTTKLLLIGGGGIGVDELLRMDFKQMEELFS
;
A
#
# COMPACT_ATOMS: atom_id res chain seq x y z
N MET A 1 12.41 26.10 -18.70
CA MET A 1 13.23 25.11 -17.97
C MET A 1 12.34 24.42 -16.94
N GLY A 2 12.43 23.10 -16.80
CA GLY A 2 11.75 22.38 -15.70
C GLY A 2 12.40 22.66 -14.34
N TRP A 3 11.67 22.45 -13.24
CA TRP A 3 12.12 22.72 -11.87
C TRP A 3 13.47 22.05 -11.55
N SER A 4 13.68 20.81 -12.01
CA SER A 4 14.86 20.00 -11.71
C SER A 4 16.14 20.59 -12.32
N ASN A 5 16.03 21.22 -13.49
CA ASN A 5 17.15 21.91 -14.12
C ASN A 5 17.52 23.21 -13.40
N ILE A 6 16.52 23.91 -12.84
CA ILE A 6 16.76 25.11 -12.01
C ILE A 6 17.49 24.71 -10.73
N VAL A 7 17.02 23.68 -10.03
CA VAL A 7 17.68 23.17 -8.82
C VAL A 7 19.12 22.74 -9.11
N LYS A 8 19.35 22.02 -10.22
CA LYS A 8 20.70 21.60 -10.63
C LYS A 8 21.63 22.80 -10.87
N LEU A 9 21.14 23.85 -11.53
CA LEU A 9 21.90 25.05 -11.83
C LEU A 9 22.28 25.79 -10.54
N LEU A 10 21.31 26.02 -9.65
CA LEU A 10 21.55 26.69 -8.36
C LEU A 10 22.51 25.88 -7.49
N TRP A 11 22.33 24.56 -7.41
CA TRP A 11 23.23 23.68 -6.68
C TRP A 11 24.68 23.75 -7.20
N ALA A 12 24.87 23.84 -8.52
CA ALA A 12 26.21 23.98 -9.10
C ALA A 12 26.84 25.33 -8.72
N GLN A 13 26.06 26.41 -8.76
CA GLN A 13 26.50 27.75 -8.36
C GLN A 13 26.86 27.80 -6.86
N ASP A 14 26.06 27.20 -6.00
CA ASP A 14 26.33 27.14 -4.56
C ASP A 14 27.59 26.31 -4.27
N THR A 15 27.77 25.20 -5.00
CA THR A 15 28.97 24.36 -4.90
C THR A 15 30.23 25.12 -5.32
N GLU A 16 30.16 25.87 -6.43
CA GLU A 16 31.28 26.70 -6.92
C GLU A 16 31.66 27.80 -5.92
N ASN A 17 30.66 28.43 -5.30
CA ASN A 17 30.84 29.46 -4.27
C ASN A 17 31.14 28.89 -2.87
N ARG A 18 31.27 27.56 -2.73
CA ARG A 18 31.51 26.86 -1.45
C ARG A 18 30.48 27.18 -0.37
N LEU A 19 29.23 27.39 -0.77
CA LEU A 19 28.11 27.60 0.15
C LEU A 19 27.61 26.25 0.65
N ASN A 20 27.64 26.03 1.96
CA ASN A 20 27.15 24.80 2.57
C ASN A 20 25.63 24.84 2.80
N ILE A 21 24.87 24.69 1.71
CA ILE A 21 23.40 24.70 1.73
C ILE A 21 22.88 23.27 1.65
N LYS A 22 21.85 22.96 2.45
CA LYS A 22 21.06 21.73 2.34
C LYS A 22 19.72 22.08 1.71
N VAL A 23 19.42 21.46 0.57
CA VAL A 23 18.17 21.69 -0.15
C VAL A 23 17.20 20.55 0.16
N VAL A 24 16.04 20.90 0.73
CA VAL A 24 14.94 19.95 0.94
C VAL A 24 13.85 20.27 -0.06
N LEU A 25 13.55 19.30 -0.93
CA LEU A 25 12.47 19.41 -1.92
C LEU A 25 11.27 18.61 -1.44
N LEU A 26 10.15 19.30 -1.24
CA LEU A 26 8.88 18.70 -0.85
C LEU A 26 7.93 18.69 -2.06
N GLY A 27 7.12 17.65 -2.18
CA GLY A 27 6.13 17.57 -3.25
C GLY A 27 5.10 16.49 -2.98
N SER A 28 3.83 16.82 -3.18
CA SER A 28 2.69 15.90 -3.04
C SER A 28 2.51 14.96 -4.24
N ALA A 29 3.38 15.07 -5.26
CA ALA A 29 3.33 14.30 -6.49
C ALA A 29 4.59 13.42 -6.65
N PRO A 30 4.61 12.20 -6.07
CA PRO A 30 5.79 11.34 -6.04
C PRO A 30 6.36 11.03 -7.43
N LEU A 31 5.48 10.84 -8.43
CA LEU A 31 5.88 10.50 -9.80
C LEU A 31 6.64 11.65 -10.49
N LEU A 32 6.22 12.90 -10.27
CA LEU A 32 6.89 14.08 -10.83
C LEU A 32 8.26 14.32 -10.19
N VAL A 33 8.33 14.16 -8.87
CA VAL A 33 9.59 14.24 -8.13
C VAL A 33 10.55 13.17 -8.65
N GLN A 34 10.09 11.91 -8.77
CA GLN A 34 10.92 10.82 -9.27
C GLN A 34 11.45 11.06 -10.69
N LYS A 35 10.61 11.56 -11.61
CA LYS A 35 11.01 11.86 -12.98
C LYS A 35 12.07 12.96 -13.04
N GLY A 36 11.83 14.11 -12.39
CA GLY A 36 12.77 15.23 -12.41
C GLY A 36 14.10 14.91 -11.72
N LEU A 37 14.07 14.10 -10.67
CA LEU A 37 15.28 13.62 -9.98
C LEU A 37 16.12 12.70 -10.87
N THR A 38 15.49 11.77 -11.58
CA THR A 38 16.19 10.80 -12.45
C THR A 38 16.84 11.47 -13.65
N GLU A 39 16.20 12.47 -14.25
CA GLU A 39 16.70 13.16 -15.45
C GLU A 39 17.86 14.13 -15.13
N SER A 40 17.71 14.98 -14.11
CA SER A 40 18.63 16.12 -13.91
C SER A 40 19.56 15.99 -12.70
N LEU A 41 19.16 15.23 -11.68
CA LEU A 41 19.81 15.18 -10.36
C LEU A 41 20.38 13.81 -10.00
N ALA A 42 20.50 12.88 -10.96
CA ALA A 42 20.98 11.52 -10.73
C ALA A 42 22.23 11.45 -9.84
N GLY A 43 22.16 10.67 -8.76
CA GLY A 43 23.24 10.45 -7.80
C GLY A 43 23.51 11.60 -6.83
N ARG A 44 22.70 12.67 -6.82
CA ARG A 44 22.90 13.89 -6.00
C ARG A 44 21.73 14.18 -5.06
N PHE A 45 20.92 13.18 -4.77
CA PHE A 45 19.79 13.30 -3.86
C PHE A 45 19.67 12.05 -3.01
N GLU A 46 19.07 12.23 -1.84
CA GLU A 46 18.49 11.17 -1.04
C GLU A 46 16.97 11.33 -1.10
N MET A 47 16.25 10.22 -1.24
CA MET A 47 14.80 10.23 -1.36
C MET A 47 14.18 9.69 -0.08
N PHE A 48 13.48 10.56 0.64
CA PHE A 48 12.64 10.16 1.76
C PHE A 48 11.20 9.99 1.24
N ARG A 49 10.66 8.80 1.42
CA ARG A 49 9.26 8.50 1.07
C ARG A 49 8.42 8.70 2.31
N ILE A 50 7.39 9.53 2.19
CA ILE A 50 6.40 9.75 3.25
C ILE A 50 5.15 8.97 2.82
N PRO A 51 4.84 7.82 3.43
CA PRO A 51 3.65 7.05 3.10
C PRO A 51 2.38 7.72 3.68
N HIS A 52 1.24 7.03 3.60
CA HIS A 52 0.05 7.43 4.36
C HIS A 52 0.34 7.52 5.85
N TRP A 53 -0.38 8.38 6.57
CA TRP A 53 -0.24 8.45 8.01
C TRP A 53 -0.57 7.09 8.64
N SER A 54 0.30 6.68 9.54
CA SER A 54 0.15 5.49 10.37
C SER A 54 -1.00 5.65 11.36
N TYR A 55 -1.40 4.52 11.96
CA TYR A 55 -2.38 4.55 13.04
C TYR A 55 -1.89 5.38 14.23
N SER A 56 -0.61 5.28 14.60
CA SER A 56 -0.03 6.07 15.69
C SER A 56 -0.15 7.57 15.42
N GLU A 57 0.18 8.04 14.22
CA GLU A 57 0.09 9.47 13.87
C GLU A 57 -1.35 10.00 13.92
N ILE A 58 -2.30 9.26 13.33
CA ILE A 58 -3.71 9.66 13.32
C ILE A 58 -4.35 9.56 14.71
N ARG A 59 -3.98 8.56 15.51
CA ARG A 59 -4.39 8.44 16.91
C ARG A 59 -3.90 9.63 17.72
N ASP A 60 -2.63 9.99 17.59
CA ASP A 60 -2.01 11.02 18.43
C ASP A 60 -2.50 12.43 18.03
N ALA A 61 -2.75 12.68 16.75
CA ALA A 61 -3.23 13.96 16.27
C ALA A 61 -4.77 14.15 16.38
N PHE A 62 -5.55 13.08 16.12
CA PHE A 62 -7.02 13.18 15.99
C PHE A 62 -7.80 12.26 16.94
N GLY A 63 -7.13 11.46 17.77
CA GLY A 63 -7.78 10.61 18.77
C GLY A 63 -8.49 9.38 18.20
N PHE A 64 -8.14 8.92 17.00
CA PHE A 64 -8.80 7.77 16.38
C PHE A 64 -8.63 6.48 17.20
N SER A 65 -9.72 5.71 17.32
CA SER A 65 -9.67 4.31 17.73
C SER A 65 -9.07 3.43 16.60
N PRO A 66 -8.60 2.21 16.91
CA PRO A 66 -8.17 1.26 15.88
C PRO A 66 -9.26 0.99 14.84
N GLU A 67 -10.51 0.86 15.27
CA GLU A 67 -11.65 0.65 14.38
C GLU A 67 -11.90 1.86 13.47
N GLN A 68 -11.81 3.07 14.01
CA GLN A 68 -11.93 4.28 13.20
C GLN A 68 -10.82 4.34 12.15
N PHE A 69 -9.57 4.01 12.50
CA PHE A 69 -8.48 3.94 11.53
C PHE A 69 -8.71 2.85 10.47
N ILE A 70 -9.14 1.65 10.87
CA ILE A 70 -9.43 0.55 9.93
C ILE A 70 -10.50 0.96 8.91
N TYR A 71 -11.53 1.71 9.32
CA TYR A 71 -12.60 2.12 8.42
C TYR A 71 -12.32 3.44 7.68
N PHE A 72 -11.93 4.51 8.38
CA PHE A 72 -11.74 5.85 7.81
C PHE A 72 -10.34 6.09 7.23
N GLY A 73 -9.39 5.18 7.49
CA GLY A 73 -8.03 5.24 6.97
C GLY A 73 -7.15 6.33 7.58
N GLY A 74 -6.01 6.54 6.94
CA GLY A 74 -4.91 7.40 7.44
C GLY A 74 -4.76 8.74 6.73
N TYR A 75 -5.85 9.41 6.31
CA TYR A 75 -5.78 10.71 5.64
C TYR A 75 -6.07 11.87 6.61
N PRO A 76 -5.06 12.68 7.00
CA PRO A 76 -5.24 13.71 8.04
C PRO A 76 -6.27 14.78 7.65
N GLY A 77 -6.27 15.22 6.39
CA GLY A 77 -7.25 16.22 5.92
C GLY A 77 -8.70 15.73 5.91
N ALA A 78 -8.93 14.42 5.99
CA ALA A 78 -10.26 13.83 6.11
C ALA A 78 -10.64 13.49 7.56
N ALA A 79 -9.69 13.52 8.50
CA ALA A 79 -9.88 13.00 9.85
C ALA A 79 -10.94 13.78 10.65
N GLU A 80 -11.00 15.09 10.48
CA GLU A 80 -12.02 15.93 11.15
C GLU A 80 -13.43 15.74 10.58
N LEU A 81 -13.56 15.08 9.42
CA LEU A 81 -14.84 14.90 8.74
C LEU A 81 -15.58 13.63 9.17
N ILE A 82 -14.98 12.74 9.96
CA ILE A 82 -15.54 11.41 10.23
C ILE A 82 -16.89 11.42 10.96
N SER A 83 -17.24 12.52 11.64
CA SER A 83 -18.57 12.72 12.25
C SER A 83 -19.68 12.91 11.21
N ASP A 84 -19.33 13.38 10.01
CA ASP A 84 -20.19 13.45 8.84
C ASP A 84 -19.65 12.52 7.75
N GLU A 85 -19.99 11.23 7.85
CA GLU A 85 -19.50 10.19 6.95
C GLU A 85 -19.77 10.48 5.46
N ASN A 86 -20.82 11.24 5.13
CA ASN A 86 -21.10 11.60 3.75
C ASN A 86 -20.12 12.67 3.25
N ARG A 87 -19.88 13.71 4.04
CA ARG A 87 -18.87 14.72 3.73
C ARG A 87 -17.46 14.12 3.68
N TRP A 88 -17.13 13.24 4.63
CA TRP A 88 -15.88 12.47 4.60
C TRP A 88 -15.74 11.69 3.29
N ARG A 89 -16.78 10.96 2.87
CA ARG A 89 -16.78 10.17 1.63
C ARG A 89 -16.52 11.02 0.39
N HIS A 90 -17.25 12.14 0.25
CA HIS A 90 -17.06 13.05 -0.88
C HIS A 90 -15.65 13.66 -0.87
N TYR A 91 -15.13 14.03 0.30
CA TYR A 91 -13.76 14.52 0.39
C TYR A 91 -12.73 13.48 -0.10
N ILE A 92 -12.83 12.22 0.35
CA ILE A 92 -11.93 11.16 -0.11
C ILE A 92 -12.06 10.94 -1.63
N ARG A 93 -13.27 10.85 -2.16
CA ARG A 93 -13.50 10.60 -3.60
C ARG A 93 -13.03 11.77 -4.46
N ASP A 94 -13.52 12.97 -4.17
CA ASP A 94 -13.39 14.10 -5.09
C ASP A 94 -12.06 14.84 -4.89
N SER A 95 -11.61 14.97 -3.65
CA SER A 95 -10.41 15.74 -3.33
C SER A 95 -9.13 14.91 -3.35
N LEU A 96 -9.20 13.61 -3.05
CA LEU A 96 -8.04 12.72 -3.03
C LEU A 96 -8.02 11.77 -4.23
N ILE A 97 -9.01 10.88 -4.38
CA ILE A 97 -9.00 9.86 -5.45
C ILE A 97 -8.99 10.50 -6.83
N GLU A 98 -9.93 11.41 -7.11
CA GLU A 98 -10.01 12.06 -8.41
C GLU A 98 -8.81 12.97 -8.70
N THR A 99 -8.30 13.68 -7.69
CA THR A 99 -7.08 14.48 -7.85
C THR A 99 -5.88 13.60 -8.20
N THR A 100 -5.67 12.50 -7.47
CA THR A 100 -4.53 11.61 -7.71
C THR A 100 -4.63 10.92 -9.08
N ILE A 101 -5.79 10.36 -9.41
CA ILE A 101 -5.96 9.67 -10.70
C ILE A 101 -5.90 10.70 -11.83
N SER A 102 -6.72 11.74 -11.79
CA SER A 102 -6.91 12.66 -12.92
C SER A 102 -5.79 13.68 -13.09
N LYS A 103 -5.14 14.13 -12.02
CA LYS A 103 -4.04 15.10 -12.10
C LYS A 103 -2.68 14.43 -11.95
N ASP A 104 -2.45 13.68 -10.88
CA ASP A 104 -1.09 13.20 -10.59
C ASP A 104 -0.66 12.08 -11.54
N ILE A 105 -1.53 11.12 -11.84
CA ILE A 105 -1.15 10.03 -12.74
C ILE A 105 -1.25 10.46 -14.21
N LEU A 106 -2.43 10.96 -14.63
CA LEU A 106 -2.70 11.24 -16.05
C LEU A 106 -1.92 12.45 -16.61
N MET A 107 -1.59 13.47 -15.80
CA MET A 107 -0.85 14.63 -16.32
C MET A 107 0.67 14.41 -16.32
N MET A 108 1.19 13.45 -15.54
CA MET A 108 2.64 13.26 -15.36
C MET A 108 3.20 12.11 -16.20
N THR A 109 2.36 11.12 -16.51
CA THR A 109 2.72 9.98 -17.37
C THR A 109 1.71 9.88 -18.50
N ARG A 110 2.17 9.55 -19.71
CA ARG A 110 1.26 9.25 -20.82
C ARG A 110 0.48 7.98 -20.47
N VAL A 111 -0.82 8.15 -20.21
CA VAL A 111 -1.75 7.05 -19.99
C VAL A 111 -2.67 6.97 -21.21
N ASP A 112 -2.44 5.96 -22.05
CA ASP A 112 -3.18 5.83 -23.31
C ASP A 112 -4.67 5.48 -23.10
N LYS A 113 -4.99 4.83 -21.97
CA LYS A 113 -6.35 4.37 -21.62
C LYS A 113 -6.75 4.77 -20.19
N PRO A 114 -7.13 6.04 -19.94
CA PRO A 114 -7.50 6.52 -18.59
C PRO A 114 -8.67 5.78 -17.94
N ALA A 115 -9.67 5.38 -18.73
CA ALA A 115 -10.81 4.61 -18.22
C ALA A 115 -10.38 3.24 -17.68
N LEU A 116 -9.42 2.59 -18.36
CA LEU A 116 -8.87 1.30 -17.92
C LEU A 116 -8.08 1.44 -16.60
N LEU A 117 -7.36 2.55 -16.40
CA LEU A 117 -6.69 2.86 -15.14
C LEU A 117 -7.70 3.03 -13.99
N ARG A 118 -8.79 3.78 -14.22
CA ARG A 118 -9.88 3.96 -13.24
C ARG A 118 -10.54 2.63 -12.87
N ASN A 119 -10.92 1.84 -13.87
CA ASN A 119 -11.55 0.54 -13.63
C ASN A 119 -10.61 -0.40 -12.86
N LEU A 120 -9.31 -0.38 -13.15
CA LEU A 120 -8.32 -1.16 -12.39
C LEU A 120 -8.24 -0.70 -10.93
N PHE A 121 -8.31 0.61 -10.66
CA PHE A 121 -8.36 1.14 -9.30
C PHE A 121 -9.61 0.68 -8.54
N GLU A 122 -10.79 0.80 -9.14
CA GLU A 122 -12.08 0.38 -8.54
C GLU A 122 -12.10 -1.13 -8.24
N ILE A 123 -11.64 -1.94 -9.20
CA ILE A 123 -11.46 -3.39 -9.01
C ILE A 123 -10.45 -3.65 -7.89
N GLY A 124 -9.31 -2.97 -7.87
CA GLY A 124 -8.30 -3.18 -6.84
C GLY A 124 -8.81 -2.86 -5.43
N CYS A 125 -9.66 -1.85 -5.28
CA CYS A 125 -10.30 -1.57 -4.00
C CYS A 125 -11.31 -2.67 -3.62
N SER A 126 -12.13 -3.11 -4.58
CA SER A 126 -13.13 -4.17 -4.38
C SER A 126 -12.53 -5.55 -4.09
N TYR A 127 -11.31 -5.81 -4.57
CA TYR A 127 -10.57 -7.07 -4.43
C TYR A 127 -9.33 -6.95 -3.53
N SER A 128 -9.23 -5.90 -2.70
CA SER A 128 -8.14 -5.77 -1.72
C SER A 128 -8.11 -7.00 -0.80
N GLY A 129 -6.91 -7.53 -0.56
CA GLY A 129 -6.68 -8.78 0.16
C GLY A 129 -6.89 -10.04 -0.70
N GLN A 130 -7.06 -9.93 -2.03
CA GLN A 130 -7.32 -11.09 -2.88
C GLN A 130 -6.32 -11.23 -4.02
N ILE A 131 -5.97 -12.48 -4.36
CA ILE A 131 -5.12 -12.81 -5.50
C ILE A 131 -5.96 -12.77 -6.76
N VAL A 132 -5.65 -11.85 -7.66
CA VAL A 132 -6.42 -11.64 -8.89
C VAL A 132 -5.54 -11.83 -10.12
N SER A 133 -6.02 -12.66 -11.06
CA SER A 133 -5.38 -12.82 -12.35
C SER A 133 -5.65 -11.60 -13.23
N LEU A 134 -4.60 -10.87 -13.63
CA LEU A 134 -4.73 -9.73 -14.53
C LEU A 134 -5.34 -10.12 -15.89
N ASN A 135 -5.12 -11.36 -16.36
CA ASN A 135 -5.79 -11.88 -17.56
C ASN A 135 -7.31 -11.96 -17.39
N LYS A 136 -7.79 -12.36 -16.20
CA LYS A 136 -9.22 -12.41 -15.91
C LYS A 136 -9.83 -11.01 -15.82
N ILE A 137 -9.13 -10.06 -15.18
CA ILE A 137 -9.54 -8.65 -15.15
C ILE A 137 -9.64 -8.10 -16.58
N LEU A 138 -8.63 -8.35 -17.41
CA LEU A 138 -8.59 -7.92 -18.81
C LEU A 138 -9.84 -8.39 -19.57
N GLY A 139 -10.24 -9.65 -19.42
CA GLY A 139 -11.41 -10.22 -20.10
C GLY A 139 -12.76 -9.65 -19.65
N GLN A 140 -12.82 -8.95 -18.50
CA GLN A 140 -14.04 -8.32 -17.98
C GLN A 140 -14.12 -6.82 -18.31
N LEU A 141 -13.02 -6.22 -18.76
CA LEU A 141 -12.94 -4.79 -19.06
C LEU A 141 -13.13 -4.55 -20.56
N HIS A 142 -14.04 -3.65 -20.92
CA HIS A 142 -14.23 -3.23 -22.31
C HIS A 142 -13.01 -2.44 -22.80
N ASP A 143 -12.57 -2.68 -24.04
CA ASP A 143 -11.36 -2.07 -24.62
C ASP A 143 -10.07 -2.32 -23.79
N ALA A 144 -10.02 -3.45 -23.07
CA ALA A 144 -8.87 -3.81 -22.27
C ALA A 144 -7.65 -3.98 -23.19
N GLY A 145 -6.58 -3.21 -22.93
CA GLY A 145 -5.36 -3.21 -23.74
C GLY A 145 -4.66 -4.58 -23.70
N ASN A 146 -3.58 -4.69 -22.93
CA ASN A 146 -2.98 -5.99 -22.66
C ASN A 146 -2.56 -6.09 -21.19
N VAL A 147 -2.13 -7.27 -20.77
CA VAL A 147 -1.67 -7.53 -19.39
C VAL A 147 -0.51 -6.61 -19.00
N THR A 148 0.37 -6.27 -19.94
CA THR A 148 1.48 -5.34 -19.72
C THR A 148 0.95 -3.94 -19.39
N THR A 149 -0.10 -3.47 -20.08
CA THR A 149 -0.78 -2.20 -19.77
C THR A 149 -1.39 -2.22 -18.37
N LEU A 150 -2.11 -3.28 -18.00
CA LEU A 150 -2.67 -3.42 -16.65
C LEU A 150 -1.58 -3.45 -15.57
N SER A 151 -0.49 -4.18 -15.82
CA SER A 151 0.65 -4.24 -14.91
C SER A 151 1.32 -2.88 -14.76
N HIS A 152 1.47 -2.13 -15.86
CA HIS A 152 1.99 -0.77 -15.83
C HIS A 152 1.08 0.17 -15.05
N TYR A 153 -0.24 0.10 -15.25
CA TYR A 153 -1.21 0.90 -14.50
C TYR A 153 -1.25 0.56 -13.02
N LEU A 154 -1.11 -0.71 -12.66
CA LEU A 154 -0.97 -1.13 -11.26
C LEU A 154 0.30 -0.51 -10.64
N ASN A 155 1.41 -0.45 -11.38
CA ASN A 155 2.63 0.22 -10.90
C ASN A 155 2.45 1.74 -10.74
N LEU A 156 1.71 2.40 -11.63
CA LEU A 156 1.38 3.82 -11.50
C LEU A 156 0.53 4.09 -10.25
N LEU A 157 -0.50 3.27 -10.03
CA LEU A 157 -1.35 3.35 -8.84
C LEU A 157 -0.55 3.08 -7.56
N ALA A 158 0.38 2.14 -7.58
CA ALA A 158 1.26 1.85 -6.44
C ALA A 158 2.20 3.02 -6.15
N GLY A 159 2.79 3.61 -7.19
CA GLY A 159 3.64 4.80 -7.09
C GLY A 159 2.90 6.03 -6.59
N ALA A 160 1.59 6.11 -6.83
CA ALA A 160 0.71 7.17 -6.35
C ALA A 160 0.12 6.90 -4.95
N GLY A 161 0.50 5.80 -4.28
CA GLY A 161 -0.02 5.48 -2.95
C GLY A 161 -1.47 4.98 -2.96
N MET A 162 -2.00 4.49 -4.08
CA MET A 162 -3.40 4.06 -4.19
C MET A 162 -3.54 2.57 -3.90
N ILE A 163 -3.22 1.73 -4.89
CA ILE A 163 -3.28 0.27 -4.78
C ILE A 163 -1.98 -0.34 -5.28
N THR A 164 -1.60 -1.48 -4.73
CA THR A 164 -0.41 -2.25 -5.14
C THR A 164 -0.76 -3.72 -5.38
N GLY A 165 0.14 -4.43 -6.04
CA GLY A 165 0.06 -5.88 -6.24
C GLY A 165 1.20 -6.58 -5.52
N LEU A 166 0.92 -7.19 -4.36
CA LEU A 166 1.90 -8.00 -3.66
C LEU A 166 2.29 -9.21 -4.51
N GLN A 167 3.59 -9.47 -4.58
CA GLN A 167 4.11 -10.62 -5.31
C GLN A 167 4.03 -11.89 -4.46
N LYS A 168 3.90 -13.04 -5.11
CA LYS A 168 3.97 -14.33 -4.43
C LYS A 168 5.42 -14.63 -4.03
N TYR A 169 5.65 -14.89 -2.76
CA TYR A 169 6.92 -15.44 -2.30
C TYR A 169 7.24 -16.76 -3.02
N SER A 170 8.41 -16.79 -3.66
CA SER A 170 9.01 -18.00 -4.19
C SER A 170 10.53 -17.93 -4.06
N PRO A 171 11.22 -19.04 -3.71
CA PRO A 171 12.68 -19.10 -3.82
C PRO A 171 13.18 -18.84 -5.24
N LYS A 172 12.35 -19.09 -6.26
CA LYS A 172 12.66 -18.86 -7.67
C LYS A 172 12.10 -17.51 -8.12
N LYS A 173 12.99 -16.52 -8.32
CA LYS A 173 12.61 -15.16 -8.76
C LYS A 173 11.71 -15.12 -10.00
N ILE A 174 11.88 -16.04 -10.95
CA ILE A 174 11.03 -16.11 -12.15
C ILE A 174 9.59 -16.48 -11.78
N ALA A 175 9.41 -17.44 -10.88
CA ALA A 175 8.08 -17.87 -10.44
C ALA A 175 7.39 -16.80 -9.58
N GLU A 176 8.15 -16.03 -8.82
CA GLU A 176 7.66 -14.83 -8.12
C GLU A 176 7.15 -13.79 -9.13
N LYS A 177 7.95 -13.40 -10.13
CA LYS A 177 7.55 -12.41 -11.15
C LYS A 177 6.40 -12.84 -12.06
N ALA A 178 6.24 -14.15 -12.28
CA ALA A 178 5.16 -14.69 -13.11
C ALA A 178 3.84 -14.89 -12.34
N SER A 179 3.83 -14.63 -11.02
CA SER A 179 2.66 -14.85 -10.18
C SER A 179 1.57 -13.80 -10.40
N SER A 180 0.32 -14.20 -10.16
CA SER A 180 -0.78 -13.22 -10.10
C SER A 180 -0.62 -12.36 -8.84
N PRO A 181 -0.79 -11.04 -8.92
CA PRO A 181 -0.67 -10.19 -7.74
C PRO A 181 -1.80 -10.44 -6.74
N LYS A 182 -1.50 -10.31 -5.45
CA LYS A 182 -2.50 -10.05 -4.41
C LYS A 182 -2.74 -8.55 -4.34
N LEU A 183 -3.93 -8.09 -4.75
CA LEU A 183 -4.27 -6.67 -4.77
C LEU A 183 -4.42 -6.16 -3.35
N LEU A 184 -3.90 -4.97 -3.08
CA LEU A 184 -3.90 -4.37 -1.75
C LEU A 184 -4.02 -2.85 -1.89
N VAL A 185 -5.01 -2.26 -1.20
CA VAL A 185 -5.03 -0.80 -1.02
C VAL A 185 -3.92 -0.37 -0.06
N LEU A 186 -3.34 0.80 -0.29
CA LEU A 186 -2.34 1.37 0.62
C LEU A 186 -2.96 2.24 1.74
N ASN A 187 -4.29 2.43 1.67
CA ASN A 187 -5.10 3.09 2.69
C ASN A 187 -6.56 2.60 2.59
N THR A 188 -7.16 2.14 3.70
CA THR A 188 -8.52 1.54 3.69
C THR A 188 -9.64 2.54 3.38
N ALA A 189 -9.41 3.84 3.56
CA ALA A 189 -10.33 4.89 3.11
C ALA A 189 -10.66 4.77 1.61
N LEU A 190 -9.72 4.24 0.81
CA LEU A 190 -9.92 4.01 -0.61
C LEU A 190 -10.99 2.95 -0.87
N ILE A 191 -11.16 1.97 0.03
CA ILE A 191 -12.23 0.97 -0.06
C ILE A 191 -13.53 1.57 0.45
N THR A 192 -13.54 2.01 1.70
CA THR A 192 -14.77 2.36 2.43
C THR A 192 -15.44 3.60 1.89
N SER A 193 -14.67 4.55 1.33
CA SER A 193 -15.23 5.69 0.63
C SER A 193 -15.98 5.26 -0.62
N GLN A 194 -15.67 4.14 -1.27
CA GLN A 194 -16.39 3.66 -2.46
C GLN A 194 -17.68 2.90 -2.14
N THR A 195 -17.97 2.65 -0.86
CA THR A 195 -19.17 1.92 -0.43
C THR A 195 -20.18 2.84 0.27
N ASP A 196 -21.47 2.48 0.21
CA ASP A 196 -22.53 3.14 0.97
C ASP A 196 -22.67 2.60 2.41
N THR A 197 -21.89 1.58 2.77
CA THR A 197 -21.91 0.95 4.08
C THR A 197 -21.23 1.84 5.11
N LYS A 198 -22.01 2.46 6.00
CA LYS A 198 -21.53 3.30 7.10
C LYS A 198 -20.68 2.56 8.13
N PHE A 199 -19.83 3.27 8.86
CA PHE A 199 -18.88 2.72 9.86
C PHE A 199 -19.54 1.71 10.81
N LYS A 200 -20.64 2.11 11.45
CA LYS A 200 -21.37 1.26 12.41
C LYS A 200 -21.88 -0.04 11.78
N LYS A 201 -22.32 -0.02 10.52
CA LYS A 201 -22.79 -1.21 9.81
C LYS A 201 -21.63 -2.09 9.38
N ALA A 202 -20.56 -1.49 8.84
CA ALA A 202 -19.35 -2.22 8.46
C ALA A 202 -18.73 -2.96 9.65
N ARG A 203 -18.80 -2.39 10.86
CA ARG A 203 -18.27 -3.02 12.07
C ARG A 203 -19.03 -4.28 12.49
N LEU A 204 -20.30 -4.39 12.13
CA LEU A 204 -21.18 -5.54 12.43
C LEU A 204 -21.11 -6.61 11.34
N ASP A 205 -20.67 -6.25 10.15
CA ASP A 205 -20.42 -7.18 9.05
C ASP A 205 -19.04 -7.82 9.22
N GLY A 206 -19.01 -9.06 9.74
CA GLY A 206 -17.77 -9.76 10.05
C GLY A 206 -16.90 -10.06 8.82
N GLU A 207 -17.51 -10.27 7.66
CA GLU A 207 -16.77 -10.53 6.41
C GLU A 207 -16.13 -9.24 5.92
N LEU A 208 -16.91 -8.17 5.78
CA LEU A 208 -16.40 -6.86 5.38
C LEU A 208 -15.34 -6.36 6.37
N TRP A 209 -15.60 -6.47 7.67
CA TRP A 209 -14.66 -6.04 8.69
C TRP A 209 -13.36 -6.84 8.64
N GLY A 210 -13.43 -8.16 8.43
CA GLY A 210 -12.24 -8.99 8.24
C GLY A 210 -11.38 -8.55 7.08
N ARG A 211 -12.01 -8.25 5.94
CA ARG A 211 -11.31 -7.72 4.76
C ARG A 211 -10.68 -6.35 5.00
N LEU A 212 -11.36 -5.47 5.74
CA LEU A 212 -10.82 -4.15 6.11
C LEU A 212 -9.63 -4.28 7.06
N VAL A 213 -9.70 -5.19 8.04
CA VAL A 213 -8.58 -5.46 8.97
C VAL A 213 -7.37 -6.01 8.20
N GLU A 214 -7.54 -7.02 7.34
CA GLU A 214 -6.44 -7.55 6.52
C GLU A 214 -5.83 -6.45 5.63
N SER A 215 -6.68 -5.62 5.00
CA SER A 215 -6.22 -4.51 4.17
C SER A 215 -5.48 -3.44 4.97
N ALA A 216 -5.94 -3.09 6.18
CA ALA A 216 -5.27 -2.12 7.04
C ALA A 216 -3.89 -2.63 7.49
N ILE A 217 -3.79 -3.91 7.85
CA ILE A 217 -2.53 -4.55 8.23
C ILE A 217 -1.57 -4.59 7.04
N GLY A 218 -2.04 -5.06 5.88
CA GLY A 218 -1.22 -5.09 4.67
C GLY A 218 -0.73 -3.70 4.25
N ALA A 219 -1.62 -2.70 4.26
CA ALA A 219 -1.30 -1.31 3.98
C ALA A 219 -0.22 -0.79 4.93
N HIS A 220 -0.38 -1.02 6.23
CA HIS A 220 0.59 -0.63 7.25
C HIS A 220 1.96 -1.27 6.99
N LEU A 221 2.02 -2.60 6.78
CA LEU A 221 3.25 -3.31 6.47
C LEU A 221 3.95 -2.73 5.23
N VAL A 222 3.23 -2.49 4.14
CA VAL A 222 3.80 -1.90 2.91
C VAL A 222 4.29 -0.47 3.16
N ASN A 223 3.51 0.34 3.88
CA ASN A 223 3.86 1.73 4.16
C ASN A 223 5.14 1.84 5.03
N ILE A 224 5.28 1.05 6.09
CA ILE A 224 6.45 1.13 6.99
C ILE A 224 7.72 0.51 6.38
N THR A 225 7.58 -0.44 5.45
CA THR A 225 8.71 -1.09 4.74
C THR A 225 9.17 -0.30 3.52
N GLN A 226 8.47 0.78 3.14
CA GLN A 226 8.73 1.48 1.90
C GLN A 226 10.13 2.12 1.90
N GLY A 227 10.97 1.74 0.94
CA GLY A 227 12.36 2.22 0.84
C GLY A 227 13.36 1.46 1.70
N THR A 228 12.95 0.37 2.34
CA THR A 228 13.80 -0.52 3.14
C THR A 228 14.18 -1.78 2.34
N ASP A 229 14.96 -2.68 2.94
CA ASP A 229 15.32 -3.98 2.36
C ASP A 229 14.32 -5.10 2.67
N VAL A 230 13.23 -4.78 3.38
CA VAL A 230 12.15 -5.71 3.71
C VAL A 230 11.10 -5.71 2.60
N ALA A 231 10.83 -6.89 2.02
CA ALA A 231 9.76 -7.09 1.06
C ALA A 231 8.50 -7.62 1.72
N VAL A 232 7.34 -7.05 1.39
CA VAL A 232 6.02 -7.58 1.74
C VAL A 232 5.48 -8.39 0.56
N LEU A 233 5.28 -9.68 0.80
CA LEU A 233 4.84 -10.67 -0.18
C LEU A 233 3.60 -11.39 0.35
N TYR A 234 3.01 -12.27 -0.45
CA TYR A 234 2.05 -13.27 0.04
C TYR A 234 2.57 -14.67 -0.28
N TRP A 235 1.99 -15.72 0.29
CA TRP A 235 2.29 -17.09 -0.17
C TRP A 235 1.03 -17.90 -0.43
N ARG A 236 1.09 -18.75 -1.46
CA ARG A 236 -0.01 -19.67 -1.78
C ARG A 236 0.49 -20.96 -2.41
N ASP A 237 -0.03 -22.08 -1.93
CA ASP A 237 0.11 -23.39 -2.56
C ASP A 237 -1.25 -24.09 -2.58
N ARG A 238 -1.81 -24.26 -3.79
CA ARG A 238 -3.17 -24.78 -4.02
C ARG A 238 -4.23 -23.98 -3.23
N ASN A 239 -4.83 -24.61 -2.22
CA ASN A 239 -5.87 -24.06 -1.34
C ASN A 239 -5.34 -23.51 -0.01
N LYS A 240 -4.02 -23.51 0.17
CA LYS A 240 -3.35 -22.99 1.37
C LYS A 240 -2.73 -21.63 1.05
N GLU A 241 -3.00 -20.64 1.89
CA GLU A 241 -2.53 -19.27 1.72
C GLU A 241 -1.99 -18.75 3.05
N VAL A 242 -0.96 -17.90 2.96
CA VAL A 242 -0.49 -17.06 4.06
C VAL A 242 -0.69 -15.63 3.59
N ASP A 243 -1.37 -14.83 4.41
CA ASP A 243 -1.82 -13.49 4.04
C ASP A 243 -0.65 -12.59 3.65
N PHE A 244 0.39 -12.55 4.51
CA PHE A 244 1.61 -11.80 4.26
C PHE A 244 2.86 -12.59 4.63
N VAL A 245 3.91 -12.42 3.84
CA VAL A 245 5.26 -12.91 4.10
C VAL A 245 6.22 -11.72 4.06
N LEU A 246 6.82 -11.39 5.19
CA LEU A 246 7.91 -10.43 5.25
C LEU A 246 9.22 -11.15 4.96
N LYS A 247 10.03 -10.58 4.08
CA LYS A 247 11.32 -11.15 3.70
C LYS A 247 12.42 -10.11 3.80
N ARG A 248 13.46 -10.43 4.57
CA ARG A 248 14.71 -9.65 4.68
C ARG A 248 15.89 -10.58 4.45
N GLY A 249 16.59 -10.42 3.32
CA GLY A 249 17.64 -11.36 2.93
C GLY A 249 17.13 -12.81 2.83
N LYS A 250 17.57 -13.67 3.76
CA LYS A 250 17.16 -15.08 3.89
C LYS A 250 16.09 -15.31 4.97
N GLU A 251 15.82 -14.31 5.79
CA GLU A 251 14.89 -14.40 6.90
C GLU A 251 13.46 -14.21 6.40
N LEU A 252 12.54 -14.98 6.97
CA LEU A 252 11.14 -15.02 6.56
C LEU A 252 10.26 -14.95 7.80
N ILE A 253 9.27 -14.06 7.77
CA ILE A 253 8.21 -14.01 8.77
C ILE A 253 6.90 -14.23 8.02
N ALA A 254 6.13 -15.22 8.45
CA ALA A 254 4.80 -15.46 7.91
C ALA A 254 3.76 -14.85 8.86
N ILE A 255 2.76 -14.17 8.29
CA ILE A 255 1.73 -13.45 9.02
C ILE A 255 0.36 -13.89 8.51
N GLU A 256 -0.50 -14.27 9.44
CA GLU A 256 -1.92 -14.53 9.22
C GLU A 256 -2.75 -13.50 9.98
N VAL A 257 -3.80 -12.96 9.36
CA VAL A 257 -4.69 -11.97 9.97
C VAL A 257 -6.06 -12.58 10.27
N LYS A 258 -6.57 -12.36 11.48
CA LYS A 258 -7.90 -12.82 11.94
C LYS A 258 -8.64 -11.71 12.68
N SER A 259 -9.80 -11.32 12.17
CA SER A 259 -10.67 -10.31 12.78
C SER A 259 -11.67 -10.87 13.81
N GLY A 260 -11.65 -12.18 14.10
CA GLY A 260 -12.63 -12.85 14.97
C GLY A 260 -12.05 -14.00 15.80
N ARG A 261 -12.85 -14.50 16.76
CA ARG A 261 -12.51 -15.59 17.69
C ARG A 261 -13.01 -16.93 17.15
N THR A 262 -12.32 -17.54 16.19
CA THR A 262 -12.65 -18.89 15.69
C THR A 262 -11.46 -19.84 15.90
N LYS A 263 -11.74 -21.12 16.19
CA LYS A 263 -10.73 -22.16 16.46
C LYS A 263 -9.69 -22.25 15.32
N MET A 264 -8.42 -22.19 15.71
CA MET A 264 -7.22 -22.11 14.87
C MET A 264 -6.86 -23.45 14.22
N SER A 265 -7.24 -23.64 12.96
CA SER A 265 -6.36 -24.33 12.03
C SER A 265 -5.79 -23.28 11.09
N LEU A 266 -4.47 -23.18 11.02
CA LEU A 266 -3.76 -22.28 10.12
C LEU A 266 -2.99 -23.12 9.09
N PRO A 267 -3.70 -23.85 8.20
CA PRO A 267 -3.08 -24.83 7.32
C PRO A 267 -2.09 -24.19 6.35
N GLY A 268 -2.28 -22.91 6.02
CA GLY A 268 -1.34 -22.08 5.27
C GLY A 268 -0.02 -21.92 6.00
N MET A 269 -0.06 -21.40 7.22
CA MET A 269 1.10 -21.21 8.09
C MET A 269 1.85 -22.53 8.34
N GLU A 270 1.13 -23.61 8.65
CA GLU A 270 1.71 -24.94 8.86
C GLU A 270 2.41 -25.48 7.60
N ALA A 271 1.81 -25.27 6.42
CA ALA A 271 2.43 -25.70 5.17
C ALA A 271 3.63 -24.83 4.80
N PHE A 272 3.55 -23.52 5.06
CA PHE A 272 4.64 -22.60 4.82
C PHE A 272 5.87 -22.96 5.67
N SER A 273 5.70 -23.16 6.98
CA SER A 273 6.80 -23.51 7.89
C SER A 273 7.40 -24.90 7.64
N LYS A 274 6.65 -25.82 7.02
CA LYS A 274 7.18 -27.11 6.56
C LYS A 274 8.04 -26.98 5.29
N ASN A 275 7.69 -26.03 4.43
CA ASN A 275 8.35 -25.85 3.13
C ASN A 275 9.54 -24.90 3.18
N TYR A 276 9.59 -24.01 4.18
CA TYR A 276 10.61 -22.97 4.30
C TYR A 276 11.09 -22.83 5.74
N GLN A 277 12.38 -22.48 5.90
CA GLN A 277 12.92 -22.10 7.18
C GLN A 277 12.40 -20.71 7.56
N THR A 278 11.34 -20.67 8.35
CA THR A 278 10.69 -19.43 8.78
C THR A 278 11.24 -18.98 10.13
N THR A 279 11.61 -17.70 10.25
CA THR A 279 12.09 -17.08 11.49
C THR A 279 10.97 -17.01 12.53
N LYS A 280 9.80 -16.47 12.14
CA LYS A 280 8.62 -16.35 13.02
C LYS A 280 7.32 -16.60 12.28
N LEU A 281 6.35 -17.14 13.01
CA LEU A 281 4.95 -17.28 12.59
C LEU A 281 4.11 -16.35 13.47
N LEU A 282 3.51 -15.33 12.87
CA LEU A 282 2.72 -14.33 13.58
C LEU A 282 1.24 -14.49 13.23
N LEU A 283 0.42 -14.59 14.27
CA LEU A 283 -1.03 -14.48 14.15
C LEU A 283 -1.42 -13.08 14.65
N ILE A 284 -2.14 -12.32 13.83
CA ILE A 284 -2.64 -11.00 14.17
C ILE A 284 -4.14 -11.09 14.43
N GLY A 285 -4.58 -10.64 15.61
CA GLY A 285 -5.90 -10.90 16.14
C GLY A 285 -6.12 -12.38 16.50
N GLY A 286 -7.36 -12.78 16.75
CA GLY A 286 -7.71 -14.19 16.99
C GLY A 286 -7.00 -14.90 18.16
N GLY A 287 -6.37 -14.15 19.09
CA GLY A 287 -5.59 -14.70 20.21
C GLY A 287 -4.06 -14.59 20.05
N GLY A 288 -3.58 -14.02 18.93
CA GLY A 288 -2.17 -13.62 18.75
C GLY A 288 -1.93 -12.14 19.10
N ILE A 289 -1.03 -11.49 18.36
CA ILE A 289 -0.69 -10.06 18.51
C ILE A 289 -1.95 -9.22 18.26
N GLY A 290 -2.19 -8.17 19.06
CA GLY A 290 -3.32 -7.27 18.85
C GLY A 290 -3.29 -6.60 17.48
N VAL A 291 -4.44 -6.39 16.85
CA VAL A 291 -4.52 -5.62 15.59
C VAL A 291 -4.00 -4.19 15.81
N ASP A 292 -4.39 -3.57 16.92
CA ASP A 292 -3.93 -2.25 17.34
C ASP A 292 -2.45 -2.24 17.72
N GLU A 293 -1.95 -3.32 18.32
CA GLU A 293 -0.54 -3.49 18.66
C GLU A 293 0.33 -3.51 17.40
N LEU A 294 -0.02 -4.33 16.39
CA LEU A 294 0.72 -4.35 15.14
C LEU A 294 0.64 -3.00 14.42
N LEU A 295 -0.52 -2.37 14.34
CA LEU A 295 -0.70 -1.08 13.65
C LEU A 295 0.09 0.08 14.29
N ARG A 296 0.54 -0.08 15.54
CA ARG A 296 1.38 0.90 16.23
C ARG A 296 2.87 0.68 16.01
N MET A 297 3.28 -0.48 15.49
CA MET A 297 4.68 -0.78 15.27
C MET A 297 5.27 0.16 14.23
N ASP A 298 6.41 0.77 14.55
CA ASP A 298 7.23 1.45 13.56
C ASP A 298 8.14 0.44 12.83
N PHE A 299 8.92 0.95 11.86
CA PHE A 299 9.85 0.11 11.11
C PHE A 299 10.89 -0.57 12.01
N LYS A 300 11.38 0.12 13.05
CA LYS A 300 12.42 -0.41 13.94
C LYS A 300 11.89 -1.59 14.77
N GLN A 301 10.69 -1.45 15.32
CA GLN A 301 10.02 -2.53 16.05
C GLN A 301 9.71 -3.71 15.14
N MET A 302 9.31 -3.46 13.88
CA MET A 302 9.11 -4.53 12.89
C MET A 302 10.43 -5.20 12.49
N GLU A 303 11.52 -4.45 12.41
CA GLU A 303 12.86 -4.97 12.13
C GLU A 303 13.35 -5.94 13.22
N GLU A 304 13.06 -5.63 14.48
CA GLU A 304 13.36 -6.50 15.64
C GLU A 304 12.63 -7.86 15.55
N LEU A 305 11.55 -7.97 14.78
CA LEU A 305 10.87 -9.26 14.59
C LEU A 305 11.74 -10.27 13.81
N PHE A 306 12.70 -9.81 13.02
CA PHE A 306 13.61 -10.69 12.29
C PHE A 306 14.77 -11.22 13.15
N SER A 307 15.01 -10.62 14.32
CA SER A 307 16.01 -11.10 15.31
C SER A 307 15.41 -12.17 16.23
#